data_AF-A0A6G3XEA7-F1
#
_entry.id   AF-A0A6G3XEA7-F1
#
_cell.length_a   1.000
_cell.length_b   1.000
_cell.length_c   1.000
_cell.angle_alpha   90.00
_cell.angle_beta   90.00
_cell.angle_gamma   90.00
#
_symmetry.space_group_name_H-M   'P 1'
#
loop_
_entity.id
_entity.type
_entity.pdbx_description
1 polymer ?
#
loop_
_entity_poly.entity_id
_entity_poly.type
_entity_poly.pdbx_seq_one_letter_code
_entity_poly.pdbx_strand_id
1 'polypeptide(L)'
;YTASGDGATFTVDPGSDSDLRRLLADLDRDGGPFRGAVLHLWNLDAPALAACDRAALADHTGAGAYSLIALARLLLARGGGGRLHIVTRGAQPALPGEGPEPLGAPAW
;
A
#
# COMPACT_ATOMS: atom_id res chain seq x y z
N TYR A 1 3.45 -1.29 -15.03
CA TYR A 1 2.80 0.03 -15.03
C TYR A 1 1.85 0.15 -16.21
N THR A 2 0.58 0.47 -15.96
CA THR A 2 -0.42 0.76 -16.98
C THR A 2 -1.28 1.93 -16.54
N ALA A 3 -1.43 2.96 -17.37
CA ALA A 3 -2.40 4.03 -17.14
C ALA A 3 -3.69 3.73 -17.92
N SER A 4 -4.85 3.94 -17.31
CA SER A 4 -6.13 3.91 -18.03
C SER A 4 -6.34 5.18 -18.85
N GLY A 5 -7.30 5.13 -19.78
CA GLY A 5 -7.65 6.27 -20.63
C GLY A 5 -8.37 7.42 -19.91
N ASP A 6 -8.78 7.24 -18.66
CA ASP A 6 -9.43 8.28 -17.84
C ASP A 6 -8.45 9.29 -17.23
N GLY A 7 -7.14 9.02 -17.32
CA GLY A 7 -6.08 9.86 -16.77
C GLY A 7 -5.96 9.84 -15.24
N ALA A 8 -6.78 9.06 -14.54
CA ALA A 8 -6.84 9.05 -13.07
C ALA A 8 -6.54 7.67 -12.47
N THR A 9 -6.71 6.59 -13.23
CA THR A 9 -6.48 5.23 -12.75
C THR A 9 -5.15 4.66 -13.29
N PHE A 10 -4.44 3.96 -12.42
CA PHE A 10 -3.14 3.39 -12.72
C PHE A 10 -2.99 2.02 -12.09
N THR A 11 -2.40 1.09 -12.82
CA THR A 11 -1.99 -0.23 -12.33
C THR A 11 -0.47 -0.27 -12.24
N VAL A 12 0.04 -0.62 -11.07
CA VAL A 12 1.47 -0.79 -10.79
C VAL A 12 1.74 -2.20 -10.31
N ASP A 13 2.93 -2.70 -10.57
CA ASP A 13 3.48 -3.80 -9.77
C ASP A 13 3.88 -3.22 -8.39
N PRO A 14 3.28 -3.72 -7.28
CA PRO A 14 3.57 -3.26 -5.91
C PRO A 14 5.06 -3.26 -5.55
N GLY A 15 5.84 -4.22 -6.06
CA GLY A 15 7.28 -4.35 -5.79
C GLY A 15 8.15 -3.49 -6.70
N SER A 16 7.58 -2.90 -7.75
CA SER A 16 8.31 -2.18 -8.79
C SER A 16 8.48 -0.70 -8.41
N ASP A 17 9.67 -0.39 -7.95
CA ASP A 17 10.11 0.98 -7.67
C ASP A 17 10.08 1.89 -8.92
N SER A 18 10.30 1.33 -10.11
CA SER A 18 10.14 2.09 -11.37
C SER A 18 8.69 2.41 -11.69
N ASP A 19 7.75 1.48 -11.44
CA ASP A 19 6.32 1.72 -11.62
C ASP A 19 5.83 2.82 -10.67
N LEU A 20 6.22 2.76 -9.40
CA LEU A 20 5.84 3.76 -8.40
C LEU A 20 6.40 5.15 -8.71
N ARG A 21 7.66 5.24 -9.19
CA ARG A 21 8.21 6.53 -9.65
C ARG A 21 7.43 7.10 -10.82
N ARG A 22 7.07 6.25 -11.78
CA ARG A 22 6.31 6.68 -12.96
C ARG A 22 4.92 7.17 -12.58
N LEU A 23 4.24 6.46 -11.68
CA LEU A 23 2.96 6.90 -11.10
C LEU A 23 3.08 8.30 -10.47
N LEU A 24 4.05 8.50 -9.59
CA LEU A 24 4.22 9.79 -8.90
C LEU A 24 4.58 10.93 -9.86
N ALA A 25 5.37 10.66 -10.90
CA ALA A 25 5.68 11.64 -11.95
C ALA A 25 4.45 12.00 -12.78
N ASP A 26 3.56 11.04 -13.04
CA ASP A 26 2.32 11.27 -13.76
C ASP A 26 1.34 12.11 -12.91
N LEU A 27 1.27 11.88 -11.60
CA LEU A 27 0.49 12.72 -10.67
C LEU A 27 1.03 14.16 -10.55
N ASP A 28 2.31 14.39 -10.82
CA ASP A 28 2.90 15.74 -10.78
C ASP A 28 2.52 16.60 -11.98
N ARG A 29 2.03 15.98 -13.06
CA ARG A 29 1.61 16.72 -14.27
C ARG A 29 0.37 17.58 -14.02
N ASP A 30 -0.41 17.30 -12.98
CA ASP A 30 -1.63 18.01 -12.62
C ASP A 30 -1.36 19.23 -11.73
N GLY A 31 -0.44 20.11 -12.14
CA GLY A 31 -0.23 21.41 -11.51
C GLY A 31 0.86 21.47 -10.43
N GLY A 32 1.78 20.51 -10.43
CA GLY A 32 2.95 20.50 -9.54
C GLY A 32 3.02 19.26 -8.67
N PRO A 33 4.01 19.18 -7.76
CA PRO A 33 4.27 17.95 -7.04
C PRO A 33 3.07 17.49 -6.21
N PHE A 34 2.69 16.21 -6.31
CA PHE A 34 1.60 15.65 -5.51
C PHE A 34 1.83 15.90 -4.00
N ARG A 35 0.84 16.49 -3.34
CA ARG A 35 0.80 16.76 -1.88
C ARG A 35 -0.44 16.19 -1.19
N GLY A 36 -1.23 15.40 -1.91
CA GLY A 36 -2.45 14.79 -1.39
C GLY A 36 -2.17 13.73 -0.33
N ALA A 37 -3.26 13.20 0.24
CA ALA A 37 -3.20 12.02 1.09
C ALA A 37 -3.14 10.76 0.22
N VAL A 38 -2.26 9.82 0.57
CA VAL A 38 -2.23 8.47 0.02
C VAL A 38 -2.87 7.52 1.02
N LEU A 39 -3.88 6.80 0.56
CA LEU A 39 -4.55 5.76 1.35
C LEU A 39 -4.08 4.39 0.82
N HIS A 40 -3.24 3.69 1.59
CA HIS A 40 -2.73 2.37 1.22
C HIS A 40 -3.69 1.29 1.74
N LEU A 41 -4.40 0.65 0.81
CA LEU A 41 -5.49 -0.28 1.09
C LEU A 41 -5.16 -1.75 0.79
N TRP A 42 -3.94 -2.07 0.35
CA TRP A 42 -3.59 -3.42 -0.06
C TRP A 42 -3.49 -4.44 1.09
N ASN A 43 -3.65 -3.99 2.34
CA ASN A 43 -3.73 -4.87 3.52
C ASN A 43 -5.18 -5.19 3.94
N LEU A 44 -6.20 -4.75 3.18
CA LEU A 44 -7.61 -5.02 3.51
C LEU A 44 -8.08 -6.41 3.08
N ASP A 45 -7.57 -6.92 1.96
CA ASP A 45 -8.05 -8.16 1.35
C ASP A 45 -7.35 -9.42 1.90
N ALA A 46 -6.49 -9.27 2.91
CA ALA A 46 -5.75 -10.38 3.51
C ALA A 46 -6.71 -11.41 4.13
N PRO A 47 -6.67 -12.70 3.75
CA PRO A 47 -7.57 -13.72 4.28
C PRO A 47 -7.39 -13.88 5.79
N ALA A 48 -8.42 -14.42 6.47
CA ALA A 48 -8.30 -14.78 7.87
C ALA A 48 -7.18 -15.81 8.05
N LEU A 49 -6.39 -15.70 9.12
CA LEU A 49 -5.25 -16.60 9.37
C LEU A 49 -5.65 -18.07 9.34
N ALA A 50 -6.82 -18.39 9.91
CA ALA A 50 -7.35 -19.75 9.94
C ALA A 50 -7.64 -20.34 8.55
N ALA A 51 -7.83 -19.50 7.54
CA ALA A 51 -8.06 -19.88 6.15
C ALA A 51 -6.77 -19.87 5.31
N CYS A 52 -5.64 -19.47 5.88
CA CYS A 52 -4.37 -19.39 5.17
C CYS A 52 -3.66 -20.75 5.14
N ASP A 53 -3.21 -21.15 3.96
CA ASP A 53 -2.14 -22.15 3.85
C ASP A 53 -0.76 -21.47 3.87
N ARG A 54 0.30 -22.26 3.73
CA ARG A 54 1.69 -21.75 3.74
C ARG A 54 1.99 -20.83 2.55
N ALA A 55 1.36 -21.04 1.40
CA ALA A 55 1.57 -20.20 0.22
C ALA A 55 0.89 -18.84 0.41
N ALA A 56 -0.35 -18.84 0.87
CA ALA A 56 -1.09 -17.63 1.23
C ALA A 56 -0.34 -16.78 2.25
N LEU A 57 0.30 -17.39 3.25
CA LEU A 57 1.10 -16.66 4.23
C LEU A 57 2.33 -15.99 3.59
N ALA A 58 3.04 -16.68 2.69
CA ALA A 58 4.21 -16.13 2.00
C ALA A 58 3.82 -14.95 1.10
N ASP A 59 2.75 -15.07 0.33
CA ASP A 59 2.28 -14.05 -0.59
C ASP A 59 1.90 -12.74 0.12
N HIS A 60 1.29 -12.83 1.30
CA HIS A 60 0.86 -11.67 2.08
C HIS A 60 1.99 -10.95 2.82
N THR A 61 3.15 -11.60 3.02
CA THR A 61 4.35 -10.94 3.54
C THR A 61 5.13 -10.17 2.48
N GLY A 62 4.93 -10.50 1.20
CA GLY A 62 5.68 -9.91 0.08
C GLY A 62 5.10 -8.58 -0.41
N ALA A 63 3.99 -8.64 -1.14
CA ALA A 63 3.53 -7.48 -1.93
C ALA A 63 2.91 -6.36 -1.07
N GLY A 64 2.17 -6.70 -0.01
CA GLY A 64 1.47 -5.70 0.82
C GLY A 64 2.40 -4.86 1.70
N ALA A 65 3.34 -5.52 2.40
CA ALA A 65 4.26 -4.86 3.32
C ALA A 65 5.48 -4.23 2.61
N TYR A 66 6.07 -4.92 1.62
CA TYR A 66 7.26 -4.39 0.94
C TYR A 66 6.93 -3.18 0.05
N SER A 67 5.76 -3.17 -0.59
CA SER A 67 5.32 -2.03 -1.38
C SER A 67 5.13 -0.75 -0.56
N LEU A 68 4.71 -0.88 0.70
CA LEU A 68 4.57 0.24 1.62
C LEU A 68 5.93 0.89 1.88
N ILE A 69 6.98 0.08 2.10
CA ILE A 69 8.34 0.59 2.31
C ILE A 69 8.83 1.34 1.05
N ALA A 70 8.62 0.76 -0.13
CA ALA A 70 9.00 1.39 -1.40
C ALA A 70 8.29 2.75 -1.60
N LEU A 71 6.97 2.77 -1.39
CA LEU A 71 6.15 3.98 -1.49
C LEU A 71 6.58 5.05 -0.48
N ALA A 72 6.73 4.69 0.80
CA ALA A 72 7.11 5.61 1.86
C ALA A 72 8.48 6.26 1.59
N ARG A 73 9.45 5.48 1.11
CA ARG A 73 10.79 5.99 0.72
C ARG A 73 10.71 6.99 -0.41
N LEU A 74 9.89 6.71 -1.44
CA LEU A 74 9.71 7.63 -2.56
C LEU A 74 9.01 8.93 -2.15
N LEU A 75 7.96 8.83 -1.32
CA LEU A 75 7.27 10.00 -0.78
C LEU A 75 8.21 10.86 0.08
N LEU A 76 9.01 10.24 0.93
CA LEU A 76 10.00 10.94 1.76
C LEU A 76 11.06 11.64 0.90
N ALA A 77 11.62 10.95 -0.10
CA ALA A 77 12.65 11.49 -0.98
C ALA A 77 12.17 12.69 -1.82
N ARG A 78 10.87 12.76 -2.12
CA ARG A 78 10.28 13.84 -2.92
C ARG A 78 10.18 15.16 -2.16
N GLY A 79 10.20 15.13 -0.83
CA GLY A 79 10.06 16.31 0.01
C GLY A 79 8.68 16.97 -0.12
N GLY A 80 8.02 17.20 1.01
CA GLY A 80 6.68 17.82 1.05
C GLY A 80 5.74 17.00 1.91
N GLY A 81 4.97 17.68 2.76
CA GLY A 81 4.12 17.09 3.81
C GLY A 81 2.90 16.32 3.33
N GLY A 82 3.06 15.41 2.36
CA GLY A 82 2.06 14.43 2.01
C GLY A 82 1.76 13.52 3.21
N ARG A 83 0.52 13.03 3.28
CA ARG A 83 0.08 12.12 4.34
C ARG A 83 -0.03 10.72 3.77
N LEU A 84 0.62 9.74 4.40
CA LEU A 84 0.46 8.32 4.10
C LEU A 84 -0.38 7.69 5.21
N HIS A 85 -1.57 7.23 4.85
CA HIS A 85 -2.48 6.52 5.74
C HIS A 85 -2.46 5.04 5.36
N ILE A 86 -2.11 4.19 6.32
CA ILE A 86 -2.04 2.74 6.14
C ILE A 86 -3.29 2.14 6.77
N VAL A 87 -4.03 1.34 6.00
CA VAL A 87 -5.27 0.71 6.47
C VAL A 87 -5.10 -0.79 6.48
N THR A 88 -5.24 -1.39 7.66
CA THR A 88 -5.11 -2.84 7.89
C THR A 88 -6.42 -3.40 8.43
N ARG A 89 -6.74 -4.66 8.08
CA ARG A 89 -7.86 -5.39 8.69
C ARG A 89 -7.36 -6.33 9.78
N GLY A 90 -7.87 -6.18 11.01
CA GLY A 90 -7.64 -7.10 12.12
C GLY A 90 -6.19 -7.17 12.64
N ALA A 91 -5.24 -6.43 12.05
CA ALA A 91 -3.84 -6.40 12.49
C ALA A 91 -3.68 -6.05 13.97
N GLN A 92 -4.60 -5.26 14.51
CA GLN A 92 -4.74 -4.99 15.93
C GLN A 92 -6.20 -5.16 16.36
N PRO A 93 -6.46 -5.76 17.54
CA PRO A 93 -7.78 -5.73 18.16
C PRO A 93 -8.19 -4.28 18.46
N ALA A 94 -9.32 -3.84 17.90
CA ALA A 94 -9.85 -2.50 18.13
C ALA A 94 -10.88 -2.49 19.27
N LEU A 95 -11.54 -3.63 19.50
CA LEU A 95 -12.58 -3.81 20.52
C LEU A 95 -12.24 -4.93 21.51
N PRO A 96 -12.76 -4.87 22.75
CA PRO A 96 -12.64 -5.96 23.70
C PRO A 96 -13.20 -7.28 23.13
N GLY A 97 -12.41 -8.35 23.23
CA GLY A 97 -12.81 -9.69 22.77
C GLY A 97 -12.45 -10.03 21.33
N GLU A 98 -11.89 -9.09 20.56
CA GLU A 98 -11.34 -9.37 19.23
C GLU A 98 -9.98 -10.08 19.30
N GLY A 99 -9.77 -11.05 18.41
CA GLY A 99 -8.47 -11.68 18.18
C GLY A 99 -7.69 -10.98 17.06
N PRO A 100 -6.35 -10.99 17.10
CA PRO A 100 -5.54 -10.40 16.04
C PRO A 100 -5.55 -11.26 14.76
N GLU A 101 -5.57 -10.60 13.61
CA GLU A 101 -5.30 -11.15 12.27
C GLU A 101 -3.92 -10.67 11.80
N PRO A 102 -2.86 -11.47 11.99
CA PRO A 102 -1.48 -10.98 11.93
C PRO A 102 -0.96 -10.69 10.53
N LEU A 103 -1.71 -11.03 9.47
CA LEU A 103 -1.24 -10.86 8.10
C LEU A 103 -0.99 -9.39 7.75
N GLY A 104 -1.80 -8.47 8.29
CA GLY A 104 -1.61 -7.03 8.11
C GLY A 104 -0.62 -6.40 9.09
N ALA A 105 -0.14 -7.12 10.10
CA ALA A 105 0.69 -6.57 11.17
C ALA A 105 2.03 -5.98 10.69
N PRO A 106 2.75 -6.53 9.68
CA PRO A 106 3.99 -5.94 9.19
C PRO A 106 3.84 -4.54 8.56
N ALA A 107 2.61 -4.10 8.25
CA ALA A 107 2.34 -2.77 7.72
C ALA A 107 2.19 -1.69 8.81
N TRP A 108 2.10 -2.09 10.09
CA TRP A 108 2.03 -1.22 11.27
C TRP A 108 3.38 -1.17 11.99
#